data_AF-A0A380DS76-F1
#
_entry.id   AF-A0A380DS76-F1
#
_cell.length_a   1.000
_cell.length_b   1.000
_cell.length_c   1.000
_cell.angle_alpha   90.00
_cell.angle_beta   90.00
_cell.angle_gamma   90.00
#
_symmetry.space_group_name_H-M   'P 1'
#
loop_
_entity.id
_entity.type
_entity.pdbx_description
1 polymer ?
#
loop_
_entity_poly.entity_id
_entity_poly.type
_entity_poly.pdbx_seq_one_letter_code
_entity_poly.pdbx_strand_id
1 'polypeptide(L)'
;MAQPRTASESKPRVTRSADVVDAKEASDVTEVKGTDVTSKVTVTESSIEGHNNTNKVEPHEGQRAVLKYKLKFEKGLHQGDYFDFTLSNNVNTHGVSTARKVPEIKNGSVVMATGEVLEGGKIRYTFTNDIEDKVDVTAELEINLFIDPKTVQTNGNQTITSTLNEEQTSKELDVKYKDGIGNYYANLNGSIETFNKANNRFTHVAFIKPNNGKNNKCDCYWNFNER
;
A
#
# COMPACT_ATOMS: atom_id res chain seq x y z
N MET A 1 -8.23 -40.18 -4.04
CA MET A 1 -7.19 -40.91 -4.79
C MET A 1 -6.62 -39.96 -5.83
N ALA A 2 -5.30 -39.75 -5.78
CA ALA A 2 -4.57 -38.85 -6.67
C ALA A 2 -4.05 -39.61 -7.89
N GLN A 3 -3.99 -38.95 -9.05
CA GLN A 3 -3.21 -39.41 -10.19
C GLN A 3 -2.28 -38.28 -10.68
N PRO A 4 -1.02 -38.58 -11.05
CA PRO A 4 0.03 -37.59 -11.26
C PRO A 4 0.16 -37.18 -12.74
N ARG A 5 0.75 -36.00 -12.99
CA ARG A 5 1.29 -35.63 -14.31
C ARG A 5 2.79 -35.41 -14.20
N THR A 6 3.51 -36.13 -15.04
CA THR A 6 4.96 -36.20 -15.17
C THR A 6 5.53 -34.97 -15.89
N ALA A 7 6.72 -34.57 -15.46
CA ALA A 7 7.62 -33.66 -16.17
C ALA A 7 8.49 -34.47 -17.15
N SER A 8 8.63 -34.01 -18.40
CA SER A 8 9.92 -33.72 -19.05
C SER A 8 9.74 -33.37 -20.54
N GLU A 9 10.59 -32.47 -21.01
CA GLU A 9 11.13 -32.33 -22.38
C GLU A 9 10.23 -31.87 -23.54
N SER A 10 10.40 -30.59 -23.91
CA SER A 10 10.73 -30.22 -25.30
C SER A 10 11.17 -28.75 -25.43
N LYS A 11 12.48 -28.53 -25.62
CA LYS A 11 13.10 -27.40 -26.35
C LYS A 11 14.24 -28.02 -27.17
N PRO A 12 14.48 -27.63 -28.45
CA PRO A 12 15.17 -26.36 -28.70
C PRO A 12 14.83 -25.59 -30.02
N ARG A 13 15.04 -24.26 -29.93
CA ARG A 13 15.76 -23.33 -30.84
C ARG A 13 15.42 -23.28 -32.35
N VAL A 14 14.94 -22.12 -32.80
CA VAL A 14 15.41 -21.46 -34.05
C VAL A 14 15.57 -19.95 -33.83
N THR A 15 16.73 -19.46 -34.24
CA THR A 15 17.25 -18.09 -34.28
C THR A 15 16.73 -17.27 -35.46
N ARG A 16 16.56 -15.95 -35.30
CA ARG A 16 16.64 -14.97 -36.40
C ARG A 16 17.48 -13.76 -35.97
N SER A 17 18.37 -13.38 -36.88
CA SER A 17 19.47 -12.41 -36.74
C SER A 17 19.03 -10.95 -36.91
N ALA A 18 19.82 -10.08 -36.26
CA ALA A 18 20.27 -8.72 -36.62
C ALA A 18 19.44 -7.89 -37.63
N ASP A 19 18.85 -6.80 -37.12
CA ASP A 19 19.19 -5.41 -37.47
C ASP A 19 18.02 -4.48 -37.12
N VAL A 20 18.06 -3.84 -35.94
CA VAL A 20 17.53 -2.48 -35.75
C VAL A 20 18.48 -1.77 -34.79
N VAL A 21 19.40 -1.05 -35.41
CA VAL A 21 20.13 0.15 -34.97
C VAL A 21 19.83 0.70 -33.57
N ASP A 22 20.93 0.90 -32.84
CA ASP A 22 21.09 1.76 -31.67
C ASP A 22 20.20 3.02 -31.68
N ALA A 23 19.28 3.09 -30.74
CA ALA A 23 18.88 4.35 -30.13
C ALA A 23 19.44 4.35 -28.70
N LYS A 24 20.72 4.72 -28.59
CA LYS A 24 21.36 5.10 -27.34
C LYS A 24 20.69 6.39 -26.84
N GLU A 25 19.58 6.28 -26.14
CA GLU A 25 19.19 7.33 -25.20
C GLU A 25 20.22 7.29 -24.07
N ALA A 26 21.18 8.20 -24.15
CA ALA A 26 22.04 8.54 -23.04
C ALA A 26 21.18 9.16 -21.94
N SER A 27 20.58 8.33 -21.09
CA SER A 27 20.18 8.74 -19.76
C SER A 27 21.43 8.71 -18.86
N ASP A 28 22.38 9.62 -19.11
CA ASP A 28 23.33 10.02 -18.08
C ASP A 28 22.58 10.89 -17.06
N VAL A 29 21.62 10.30 -16.36
CA VAL A 29 21.26 10.74 -15.02
C VAL A 29 22.16 9.91 -14.14
N THR A 30 23.29 10.49 -13.72
CA THR A 30 24.04 9.94 -12.59
C THR A 30 23.01 9.64 -11.49
N GLU A 31 22.81 8.37 -11.15
CA GLU A 31 22.05 8.01 -9.95
C GLU A 31 22.64 8.83 -8.82
N VAL A 32 21.85 9.79 -8.31
CA VAL A 32 22.25 10.54 -7.12
C VAL A 32 22.24 9.53 -5.98
N LYS A 33 23.42 8.95 -5.70
CA LYS A 33 23.63 8.03 -4.60
C LYS A 33 23.62 8.84 -3.30
N GLY A 34 22.45 8.98 -2.69
CA GLY A 34 22.38 9.47 -1.33
C GLY A 34 22.54 8.37 -0.30
N THR A 35 22.57 8.78 0.96
CA THR A 35 22.81 7.93 2.12
C THR A 35 21.55 7.75 2.97
N ASP A 36 21.52 6.66 3.74
CA ASP A 36 20.48 6.46 4.75
C ASP A 36 20.71 7.43 5.91
N VAL A 37 19.78 8.36 6.08
CA VAL A 37 19.77 9.39 7.12
C VAL A 37 18.60 9.19 8.09
N THR A 38 18.05 7.97 8.20
CA THR A 38 16.94 7.67 9.12
C THR A 38 17.26 8.08 10.56
N SER A 39 18.51 7.90 11.01
CA SER A 39 18.95 8.31 12.35
C SER A 39 18.93 9.84 12.57
N LYS A 40 18.95 10.64 11.50
CA LYS A 40 18.86 12.11 11.53
C LYS A 40 17.41 12.63 11.51
N VAL A 41 16.43 11.73 11.56
CA VAL A 41 15.01 12.09 11.61
C VAL A 41 14.48 11.84 13.00
N THR A 42 13.90 12.88 13.60
CA THR A 42 13.26 12.81 14.92
C THR A 42 11.75 12.98 14.76
N VAL A 43 11.00 12.06 15.35
CA VAL A 43 9.54 12.20 15.49
C VAL A 43 9.28 13.13 16.68
N THR A 44 8.76 14.33 16.43
CA THR A 44 8.40 15.27 17.50
C THR A 44 6.97 15.06 17.99
N GLU A 45 6.06 14.66 17.10
CA GLU A 45 4.69 14.30 17.43
C GLU A 45 4.25 13.17 16.48
N SER A 46 3.48 12.20 16.99
CA SER A 46 2.90 11.16 16.14
C SER A 46 1.57 10.64 16.68
N SER A 47 0.67 10.26 15.78
CA SER A 47 -0.57 9.57 16.14
C SER A 47 -1.04 8.66 15.01
N ILE A 48 -1.78 7.62 15.40
CA ILE A 48 -2.62 6.85 14.46
C ILE A 48 -4.06 6.97 14.95
N GLU A 49 -4.95 7.31 14.03
CA GLU A 49 -6.36 7.55 14.29
C GLU A 49 -7.21 6.62 13.41
N GLY A 50 -8.31 6.09 13.95
CA GLY A 50 -9.31 5.38 13.15
C GLY A 50 -10.19 6.36 12.38
N HIS A 51 -11.27 5.84 11.80
CA HIS A 51 -12.18 6.67 11.00
C HIS A 51 -12.82 7.76 11.86
N ASN A 52 -12.80 9.02 11.41
CA ASN A 52 -13.30 10.19 12.14
C ASN A 52 -12.79 10.28 13.59
N ASN A 53 -11.50 9.96 13.80
CA ASN A 53 -10.82 9.99 15.09
C ASN A 53 -11.41 9.01 16.13
N THR A 54 -12.11 7.97 15.67
CA THR A 54 -12.61 6.88 16.53
C THR A 54 -11.56 5.77 16.69
N ASN A 55 -11.85 4.78 17.54
CA ASN A 55 -11.04 3.56 17.67
C ASN A 55 -11.57 2.41 16.78
N LYS A 56 -12.21 2.73 15.65
CA LYS A 56 -12.87 1.76 14.77
C LYS A 56 -12.55 2.04 13.30
N VAL A 57 -12.48 0.97 12.51
CA VAL A 57 -12.44 1.04 11.05
C VAL A 57 -13.36 -0.04 10.47
N GLU A 58 -14.21 0.37 9.53
CA GLU A 58 -15.08 -0.52 8.76
C GLU A 58 -14.63 -0.57 7.28
N PRO A 59 -13.72 -1.48 6.88
CA PRO A 59 -13.13 -1.44 5.55
C PRO A 59 -14.15 -1.60 4.40
N HIS A 60 -15.22 -2.37 4.62
CA HIS A 60 -16.31 -2.55 3.65
C HIS A 60 -17.24 -1.34 3.52
N GLU A 61 -17.07 -0.30 4.34
CA GLU A 61 -17.70 1.02 4.20
C GLU A 61 -16.74 2.05 3.57
N GLY A 62 -15.58 1.61 3.08
CA GLY A 62 -14.55 2.50 2.51
C GLY A 62 -13.82 3.34 3.57
N GLN A 63 -13.92 2.96 4.85
CA GLN A 63 -13.21 3.62 5.94
C GLN A 63 -11.73 3.20 5.97
N ARG A 64 -10.94 4.02 6.68
CA ARG A 64 -9.48 3.87 6.80
C ARG A 64 -8.99 4.49 8.10
N ALA A 65 -7.80 4.11 8.50
CA ALA A 65 -7.04 4.81 9.53
C ALA A 65 -6.16 5.90 8.90
N VAL A 66 -5.59 6.76 9.74
CA VAL A 66 -4.70 7.84 9.34
C VAL A 66 -3.50 7.88 10.27
N LEU A 67 -2.29 7.84 9.71
CA LEU A 67 -1.03 8.11 10.40
C LEU A 67 -0.68 9.59 10.25
N LYS A 68 -0.38 10.25 11.36
CA LYS A 68 0.08 11.64 11.40
C LYS A 68 1.46 11.69 12.03
N TYR A 69 2.38 12.39 11.38
CA TYR A 69 3.71 12.68 11.89
C TYR A 69 3.97 14.17 11.84
N LYS A 70 4.69 14.64 12.87
CA LYS A 70 5.48 15.86 12.83
C LYS A 70 6.94 15.47 13.02
N LEU A 71 7.74 15.74 12.01
CA LEU A 71 9.13 15.34 11.91
C LEU A 71 10.05 16.55 12.02
N LYS A 72 11.21 16.35 12.61
CA LYS A 72 12.34 17.28 12.58
C LYS A 72 13.54 16.57 11.97
N PHE A 73 14.27 17.31 11.13
CA PHE A 73 15.46 16.83 10.45
C PHE A 73 16.71 17.54 10.96
N GLU A 74 17.80 16.80 11.14
CA GLU A 74 19.10 17.40 11.41
C GLU A 74 19.65 18.16 10.19
N LYS A 75 20.72 18.93 10.39
CA LYS A 75 21.38 19.71 9.34
C LYS A 75 22.27 18.82 8.45
N GLY A 76 22.62 19.32 7.27
CA GLY A 76 23.54 18.63 6.36
C GLY A 76 22.91 17.39 5.75
N LEU A 77 21.68 17.56 5.25
CA LEU A 77 21.02 16.61 4.36
C LEU A 77 21.25 17.08 2.92
N HIS A 78 21.41 16.13 2.02
CA HIS A 78 21.70 16.40 0.62
C HIS A 78 20.66 15.76 -0.29
N GLN A 79 20.64 16.19 -1.54
CA GLN A 79 19.83 15.55 -2.56
C GLN A 79 20.12 14.04 -2.63
N GLY A 80 19.06 13.24 -2.66
CA GLY A 80 19.16 11.79 -2.76
C GLY A 80 19.33 11.07 -1.42
N ASP A 81 19.69 11.77 -0.33
CA ASP A 81 19.63 11.18 1.01
C ASP A 81 18.19 10.73 1.28
N TYR A 82 18.03 9.66 2.06
CA TYR A 82 16.72 9.09 2.31
C TYR A 82 16.54 8.64 3.75
N PHE A 83 15.28 8.60 4.20
CA PHE A 83 14.91 7.97 5.45
C PHE A 83 13.77 6.98 5.25
N ASP A 84 13.74 5.99 6.13
CA ASP A 84 12.78 4.89 6.07
C ASP A 84 11.94 4.81 7.35
N PHE A 85 10.67 4.46 7.20
CA PHE A 85 9.84 3.95 8.30
C PHE A 85 9.06 2.73 7.85
N THR A 86 8.64 1.90 8.80
CA THR A 86 7.96 0.63 8.52
C THR A 86 6.59 0.59 9.16
N LEU A 87 5.59 0.21 8.38
CA LEU A 87 4.22 -0.03 8.86
C LEU A 87 4.03 -1.49 9.24
N SER A 88 3.18 -1.77 10.23
CA SER A 88 2.72 -3.13 10.51
C SER A 88 2.00 -3.74 9.31
N ASN A 89 2.16 -5.05 9.12
CA ASN A 89 1.63 -5.77 7.95
C ASN A 89 0.10 -5.83 7.85
N ASN A 90 -0.63 -5.43 8.90
CA ASN A 90 -2.08 -5.36 8.91
C ASN A 90 -2.65 -4.12 8.21
N VAL A 91 -1.78 -3.22 7.73
CA VAL A 91 -2.16 -2.05 6.94
C VAL A 91 -1.25 -1.85 5.73
N ASN A 92 -1.75 -1.10 4.75
CA ASN A 92 -0.97 -0.58 3.63
C ASN A 92 -1.47 0.83 3.24
N THR A 93 -0.75 1.50 2.32
CA THR A 93 -1.06 2.89 1.90
C THR A 93 -1.91 2.98 0.64
N HIS A 94 -2.31 1.84 0.05
CA HIS A 94 -2.94 1.81 -1.27
C HIS A 94 -4.36 1.25 -1.28
N GLY A 95 -4.76 0.47 -0.28
CA GLY A 95 -6.05 -0.23 -0.26
C GLY A 95 -6.21 -1.07 -1.52
N VAL A 96 -7.32 -0.90 -2.23
CA VAL A 96 -7.57 -1.58 -3.51
C VAL A 96 -6.75 -1.00 -4.69
N SER A 97 -6.16 0.19 -4.55
CA SER A 97 -5.39 0.81 -5.65
C SER A 97 -4.16 -0.01 -6.00
N THR A 98 -3.90 -0.19 -7.30
CA THR A 98 -2.61 -0.75 -7.77
C THR A 98 -1.48 0.26 -7.74
N ALA A 99 -1.78 1.56 -7.66
CA ALA A 99 -0.77 2.61 -7.55
C ALA A 99 -0.27 2.69 -6.10
N ARG A 100 1.05 2.57 -5.93
CA ARG A 100 1.75 2.66 -4.65
C ARG A 100 2.35 4.05 -4.48
N LYS A 101 1.53 5.00 -4.06
CA LYS A 101 1.96 6.40 -3.84
C LYS A 101 1.70 6.81 -2.39
N VAL A 102 2.62 7.59 -1.86
CA VAL A 102 2.49 8.31 -0.58
C VAL A 102 2.62 9.82 -0.86
N PRO A 103 2.08 10.69 0.00
CA PRO A 103 2.16 12.13 -0.24
C PRO A 103 3.60 12.64 -0.23
N GLU A 104 3.86 13.74 -0.94
CA GLU A 104 5.15 14.42 -0.90
C GLU A 104 5.31 15.18 0.42
N ILE A 105 6.55 15.31 0.90
CA ILE A 105 6.86 16.23 2.00
C ILE A 105 7.13 17.61 1.39
N LYS A 106 6.37 18.62 1.81
CA LYS A 106 6.47 19.98 1.29
C LYS A 106 6.78 20.99 2.38
N ASN A 107 7.53 22.02 2.01
CA ASN A 107 7.64 23.26 2.77
C ASN A 107 7.01 24.39 1.94
N GLY A 108 5.77 24.75 2.28
CA GLY A 108 4.94 25.59 1.42
C GLY A 108 4.63 24.88 0.08
N SER A 109 5.08 25.46 -1.03
CA SER A 109 4.92 24.87 -2.37
C SER A 109 6.12 24.04 -2.84
N VAL A 110 7.22 24.03 -2.07
CA VAL A 110 8.47 23.37 -2.43
C VAL A 110 8.44 21.92 -1.97
N VAL A 111 8.76 20.99 -2.85
CA VAL A 111 8.84 19.55 -2.53
C VAL A 111 10.21 19.26 -1.94
N MET A 112 10.25 18.92 -0.66
CA MET A 112 11.48 18.62 0.08
C MET A 112 11.89 17.15 -0.05
N ALA A 113 10.91 16.25 -0.15
CA ALA A 113 11.15 14.83 -0.36
C ALA A 113 9.97 14.15 -1.07
N THR A 114 10.28 13.12 -1.85
CA THR A 114 9.29 12.27 -2.52
C THR A 114 9.32 10.88 -1.89
N GLY A 115 8.14 10.27 -1.74
CA GLY A 115 8.03 8.99 -1.06
C GLY A 115 7.65 7.84 -1.99
N GLU A 116 8.19 6.67 -1.69
CA GLU A 116 7.90 5.40 -2.37
C GLU A 116 7.58 4.28 -1.38
N VAL A 117 6.77 3.32 -1.83
CA VAL A 117 6.42 2.12 -1.05
C VAL A 117 7.31 0.99 -1.51
N LEU A 118 8.17 0.52 -0.61
CA LEU A 118 9.05 -0.63 -0.81
C LEU A 118 8.37 -1.92 -0.31
N GLU A 119 9.05 -3.05 -0.46
CA GLU A 119 8.57 -4.33 0.05
C GLU A 119 8.47 -4.35 1.59
N GLY A 120 7.64 -5.24 2.13
CA GLY A 120 7.56 -5.48 3.58
C GLY A 120 6.94 -4.35 4.39
N GLY A 121 6.16 -3.45 3.79
CA GLY A 121 5.53 -2.32 4.49
C GLY A 121 6.47 -1.14 4.76
N LYS A 122 7.66 -1.17 4.16
CA LYS A 122 8.67 -0.12 4.28
C LYS A 122 8.32 1.05 3.35
N ILE A 123 8.35 2.27 3.89
CA ILE A 123 8.13 3.51 3.15
C ILE A 123 9.44 4.29 3.19
N ARG A 124 9.92 4.71 2.01
CA ARG A 124 11.14 5.50 1.86
C ARG A 124 10.80 6.90 1.38
N TYR A 125 11.37 7.91 2.02
CA TYR A 125 11.36 9.27 1.51
C TYR A 125 12.76 9.69 1.10
N THR A 126 12.91 10.14 -0.13
CA THR A 126 14.17 10.60 -0.72
C THR A 126 14.13 12.11 -0.89
N PHE A 127 15.11 12.82 -0.31
CA PHE A 127 15.19 14.27 -0.34
C PHE A 127 15.52 14.80 -1.74
N THR A 128 14.90 15.91 -2.10
CA THR A 128 15.18 16.65 -3.33
C THR A 128 16.37 17.58 -3.14
N ASN A 129 16.79 18.28 -4.18
CA ASN A 129 17.81 19.34 -4.10
C ASN A 129 17.39 20.52 -3.22
N ASP A 130 16.10 20.70 -2.94
CA ASP A 130 15.61 21.81 -2.11
C ASP A 130 15.96 21.67 -0.62
N ILE A 131 16.45 20.50 -0.18
CA ILE A 131 16.90 20.26 1.20
C ILE A 131 18.27 20.90 1.50
N GLU A 132 19.05 21.18 0.46
CA GLU A 132 20.43 21.65 0.59
C GLU A 132 20.50 22.97 1.38
N ASP A 133 21.50 23.08 2.26
CA ASP A 133 21.74 24.23 3.15
C ASP A 133 20.56 24.63 4.05
N LYS A 134 19.50 23.80 4.14
CA LYS A 134 18.37 24.08 5.03
C LYS A 134 18.74 23.76 6.48
N VAL A 135 18.18 24.58 7.36
CA VAL A 135 18.43 24.54 8.80
C VAL A 135 17.09 24.40 9.50
N ASP A 136 17.01 23.49 10.49
CA ASP A 136 15.81 23.28 11.30
C ASP A 136 14.54 22.96 10.49
N VAL A 137 14.69 22.09 9.47
CA VAL A 137 13.57 21.65 8.66
C VAL A 137 12.61 20.82 9.51
N THR A 138 11.33 21.15 9.44
CA THR A 138 10.24 20.36 10.00
C THR A 138 9.28 19.97 8.88
N ALA A 139 8.58 18.85 9.08
CA ALA A 139 7.55 18.39 8.16
C ALA A 139 6.35 17.84 8.91
N GLU A 140 5.17 18.12 8.38
CA GLU A 140 3.94 17.44 8.77
C GLU A 140 3.56 16.46 7.66
N LEU A 141 3.25 15.23 8.04
CA LEU A 141 2.98 14.15 7.12
C LEU A 141 1.72 13.39 7.58
N GLU A 142 0.74 13.32 6.69
CA GLU A 142 -0.52 12.59 6.92
C GLU A 142 -0.69 11.51 5.86
N ILE A 143 -0.76 10.24 6.29
CA ILE A 143 -0.85 9.08 5.41
C ILE A 143 -2.09 8.26 5.74
N ASN A 144 -2.90 8.00 4.71
CA ASN A 144 -4.01 7.07 4.80
C ASN A 144 -3.52 5.62 4.94
N LEU A 145 -4.04 4.91 5.93
CA LEU A 145 -3.75 3.51 6.21
C LEU A 145 -5.01 2.66 6.00
N PHE A 146 -4.95 1.77 5.02
CA PHE A 146 -6.03 0.84 4.70
C PHE A 146 -5.75 -0.51 5.35
N ILE A 147 -6.76 -1.11 5.98
CA ILE A 147 -6.65 -2.47 6.52
C ILE A 147 -6.38 -3.44 5.37
N ASP A 148 -5.37 -4.30 5.52
CA ASP A 148 -5.05 -5.30 4.52
C ASP A 148 -5.91 -6.56 4.72
N PRO A 149 -6.82 -6.88 3.78
CA PRO A 149 -7.73 -8.02 3.92
C PRO A 149 -7.01 -9.37 3.79
N LYS A 150 -5.75 -9.41 3.31
CA LYS A 150 -4.97 -10.65 3.23
C LYS A 150 -4.47 -11.09 4.60
N THR A 151 -4.09 -10.12 5.44
CA THR A 151 -3.56 -10.36 6.79
C THR A 151 -4.63 -10.23 7.87
N VAL A 152 -5.63 -9.36 7.68
CA VAL A 152 -6.75 -9.16 8.63
C VAL A 152 -8.02 -9.77 8.03
N GLN A 153 -8.23 -11.07 8.23
CA GLN A 153 -9.32 -11.81 7.59
C GLN A 153 -10.62 -11.85 8.41
N THR A 154 -10.58 -11.43 9.67
CA THR A 154 -11.70 -11.52 10.60
C THR A 154 -11.91 -10.21 11.35
N ASN A 155 -13.11 -10.03 11.89
CA ASN A 155 -13.39 -8.94 12.83
C ASN A 155 -12.53 -9.06 14.08
N GLY A 156 -12.18 -7.93 14.68
CA GLY A 156 -11.47 -7.88 15.95
C GLY A 156 -10.48 -6.73 16.05
N ASN A 157 -9.87 -6.62 17.21
CA ASN A 157 -8.87 -5.59 17.47
C ASN A 157 -7.59 -5.88 16.67
N GLN A 158 -7.01 -4.81 16.13
CA GLN A 158 -5.72 -4.82 15.44
C GLN A 158 -4.86 -3.71 16.01
N THR A 159 -3.64 -4.07 16.44
CA THR A 159 -2.62 -3.08 16.79
C THR A 159 -1.88 -2.67 15.53
N ILE A 160 -2.05 -1.42 15.11
CA ILE A 160 -1.38 -0.83 13.96
C ILE A 160 -0.19 -0.05 14.48
N THR A 161 0.98 -0.26 13.86
CA THR A 161 2.21 0.44 14.22
C THR A 161 2.89 1.09 13.02
N SER A 162 3.63 2.16 13.32
CA SER A 162 4.60 2.78 12.42
C SER A 162 5.89 3.01 13.20
N THR A 163 7.01 2.51 12.69
CA THR A 163 8.31 2.60 13.36
C THR A 163 9.27 3.42 12.51
N LEU A 164 9.78 4.51 13.07
CA LEU A 164 10.73 5.44 12.45
C LEU A 164 11.85 5.74 13.46
N ASN A 165 13.10 5.41 13.11
CA ASN A 165 14.27 5.66 13.96
C ASN A 165 14.07 5.16 15.41
N GLU A 166 13.71 3.88 15.56
CA GLU A 166 13.40 3.21 16.84
C GLU A 166 12.14 3.70 17.57
N GLU A 167 11.61 4.88 17.24
CA GLU A 167 10.35 5.39 17.78
C GLU A 167 9.16 4.64 17.16
N GLN A 168 8.31 4.06 18.02
CA GLN A 168 7.12 3.34 17.60
C GLN A 168 5.84 4.12 17.91
N THR A 169 5.15 4.58 16.88
CA THR A 169 3.76 5.05 16.96
C THR A 169 2.83 3.84 16.92
N SER A 170 1.87 3.74 17.84
CA SER A 170 0.98 2.58 17.94
C SER A 170 -0.46 2.96 18.27
N LYS A 171 -1.42 2.23 17.71
CA LYS A 171 -2.84 2.37 18.00
C LYS A 171 -3.57 1.03 17.83
N GLU A 172 -4.38 0.66 18.81
CA GLU A 172 -5.35 -0.42 18.68
C GLU A 172 -6.66 0.09 18.06
N LEU A 173 -7.13 -0.55 17.00
CA LEU A 173 -8.40 -0.25 16.33
C LEU A 173 -9.26 -1.52 16.21
N ASP A 174 -10.57 -1.40 16.44
CA ASP A 174 -11.55 -2.45 16.18
C ASP A 174 -11.89 -2.47 14.69
N VAL A 175 -11.54 -3.57 14.02
CA VAL A 175 -11.85 -3.80 12.60
C VAL A 175 -13.16 -4.56 12.48
N LYS A 176 -14.10 -4.02 11.71
CA LYS A 176 -15.40 -4.66 11.41
C LYS A 176 -15.66 -4.76 9.92
N TYR A 177 -15.84 -5.98 9.43
CA TYR A 177 -16.28 -6.31 8.09
C TYR A 177 -17.79 -6.55 8.04
N LYS A 178 -18.37 -6.39 6.84
CA LYS A 178 -19.74 -6.82 6.54
C LYS A 178 -19.82 -8.32 6.29
N ASP A 179 -20.88 -8.95 6.78
CA ASP A 179 -21.20 -10.37 6.59
C ASP A 179 -21.82 -10.71 5.21
N GLY A 180 -21.90 -9.72 4.31
CA GLY A 180 -22.59 -9.84 3.05
C GLY A 180 -24.11 -9.80 3.22
N ILE A 181 -24.83 -10.42 2.29
CA ILE A 181 -26.29 -10.52 2.31
C ILE A 181 -26.70 -11.99 2.21
N GLY A 182 -27.65 -12.41 3.03
CA GLY A 182 -28.07 -13.81 3.07
C GLY A 182 -29.57 -13.99 3.24
N ASN A 183 -30.03 -15.17 2.86
CA ASN A 183 -31.36 -15.69 3.13
C ASN A 183 -31.25 -17.11 3.69
N TYR A 184 -32.40 -17.78 3.84
CA TYR A 184 -32.46 -19.15 4.35
C TYR A 184 -31.62 -20.16 3.56
N TYR A 185 -31.37 -19.90 2.27
CA TYR A 185 -30.74 -20.84 1.35
C TYR A 185 -29.26 -20.55 1.08
N ALA A 186 -28.86 -19.29 1.04
CA ALA A 186 -27.50 -18.90 0.71
C ALA A 186 -27.11 -17.54 1.31
N ASN A 187 -25.80 -17.32 1.43
CA ASN A 187 -25.19 -16.02 1.68
C ASN A 187 -24.28 -15.67 0.48
N LEU A 188 -24.33 -14.40 0.08
CA LEU A 188 -23.50 -13.78 -0.94
C LEU A 188 -22.71 -12.65 -0.29
N ASN A 189 -21.39 -12.66 -0.48
CA ASN A 189 -20.52 -11.55 -0.11
C ASN A 189 -19.54 -11.26 -1.24
N GLY A 190 -18.92 -10.09 -1.24
CA GLY A 190 -17.94 -9.73 -2.26
C GLY A 190 -17.18 -8.47 -1.92
N SER A 191 -16.02 -8.32 -2.53
CA SER A 191 -15.18 -7.13 -2.41
C SER A 191 -14.35 -6.90 -3.67
N ILE A 192 -14.11 -5.62 -3.99
CA ILE A 192 -13.12 -5.24 -5.00
C ILE A 192 -11.75 -5.56 -4.41
N GLU A 193 -10.95 -6.31 -5.15
CA GLU A 193 -9.61 -6.71 -4.72
C GLU A 193 -8.55 -5.73 -5.24
N THR A 194 -8.65 -5.34 -6.51
CA THR A 194 -7.73 -4.36 -7.12
C THR A 194 -8.48 -3.36 -7.97
N PHE A 195 -7.95 -2.13 -8.06
CA PHE A 195 -8.42 -1.05 -8.91
C PHE A 195 -7.21 -0.34 -9.54
N ASN A 196 -7.11 -0.40 -10.86
CA ASN A 196 -6.07 0.21 -11.66
C ASN A 196 -6.68 1.29 -12.56
N LYS A 197 -6.53 2.55 -12.14
CA LYS A 197 -7.01 3.70 -12.88
C LYS A 197 -6.25 3.96 -14.18
N ALA A 198 -4.97 3.56 -14.27
CA ALA A 198 -4.14 3.85 -15.44
C ALA A 198 -4.59 3.09 -16.70
N ASN A 199 -5.17 1.91 -16.53
CA ASN A 199 -5.70 1.09 -17.63
C ASN A 199 -7.21 0.80 -17.51
N ASN A 200 -7.90 1.48 -16.59
CA ASN A 200 -9.34 1.32 -16.33
C ASN A 200 -9.75 -0.14 -16.04
N ARG A 201 -8.98 -0.85 -15.21
CA ARG A 201 -9.25 -2.25 -14.83
C ARG A 201 -9.44 -2.40 -13.34
N PHE A 202 -10.17 -3.43 -12.94
CA PHE A 202 -10.30 -3.84 -11.54
C PHE A 202 -10.50 -5.35 -11.46
N THR A 203 -10.28 -5.92 -10.28
CA THR A 203 -10.64 -7.31 -9.96
C THR A 203 -11.62 -7.32 -8.79
N HIS A 204 -12.50 -8.31 -8.79
CA HIS A 204 -13.50 -8.50 -7.74
C HIS A 204 -13.55 -9.97 -7.34
N VAL A 205 -13.66 -10.23 -6.04
CA VAL A 205 -13.84 -11.58 -5.49
C VAL A 205 -15.23 -11.68 -4.87
N ALA A 206 -15.98 -12.72 -5.26
CA ALA A 206 -17.31 -13.00 -4.73
C ALA A 206 -17.31 -14.36 -4.02
N PHE A 207 -17.99 -14.44 -2.88
CA PHE A 207 -18.19 -15.66 -2.11
C PHE A 207 -19.68 -16.01 -2.08
N ILE A 208 -20.01 -17.22 -2.49
CA ILE A 208 -21.37 -17.76 -2.46
C ILE A 208 -21.34 -19.00 -1.58
N LYS A 209 -22.05 -18.94 -0.46
CA LYS A 209 -22.08 -20.01 0.53
C LYS A 209 -23.51 -20.53 0.71
N PRO A 210 -23.76 -21.84 0.54
CA PRO A 210 -25.05 -22.41 0.88
C PRO A 210 -25.27 -22.36 2.40
N ASN A 211 -26.52 -22.10 2.80
CA ASN A 211 -26.96 -22.10 4.20
C ASN A 211 -27.79 -23.35 4.49
N ASN A 212 -27.81 -23.76 5.77
CA ASN A 212 -28.70 -24.82 6.27
C ASN A 212 -28.58 -26.16 5.52
N GLY A 213 -27.41 -26.47 4.96
CA GLY A 213 -27.16 -27.69 4.20
C GLY A 213 -28.00 -27.85 2.94
N LYS A 214 -28.61 -26.76 2.43
CA LYS A 214 -29.42 -26.79 1.20
C LYS A 214 -28.53 -26.59 -0.02
N ASN A 215 -28.58 -27.55 -0.95
CA ASN A 215 -27.98 -27.42 -2.28
C ASN A 215 -29.09 -27.12 -3.28
N ASN A 216 -29.23 -25.84 -3.62
CA ASN A 216 -30.13 -25.38 -4.67
C ASN A 216 -29.33 -25.13 -5.95
N LYS A 217 -29.98 -25.26 -7.11
CA LYS A 217 -29.43 -24.74 -8.36
C LYS A 217 -29.48 -23.21 -8.32
N CYS A 218 -28.35 -22.57 -8.57
CA CYS A 218 -28.22 -21.12 -8.57
C CYS A 218 -27.58 -20.65 -9.88
N ASP A 219 -28.12 -19.59 -10.47
CA ASP A 219 -27.50 -18.85 -11.56
C ASP A 219 -26.96 -17.53 -11.01
N CYS A 220 -25.74 -17.16 -11.40
CA CYS A 220 -25.06 -15.96 -10.91
C CYS A 220 -24.86 -14.97 -12.06
N TYR A 221 -25.29 -13.73 -11.86
CA TYR A 221 -25.18 -12.66 -12.86
C TYR A 221 -24.24 -11.57 -12.34
N TRP A 222 -23.39 -11.08 -13.23
CA TRP A 222 -22.46 -10.00 -12.94
C TRP A 222 -22.67 -8.86 -13.93
N ASN A 223 -23.06 -7.69 -13.43
CA ASN A 223 -23.31 -6.50 -14.26
C ASN A 223 -22.44 -5.35 -13.76
N PHE A 224 -21.74 -4.70 -14.69
CA PHE A 224 -21.01 -3.47 -14.43
C PHE A 224 -21.57 -2.39 -15.33
N ASN A 225 -22.08 -1.33 -14.71
CA ASN A 225 -22.56 -0.15 -15.41
C ASN A 225 -21.52 0.95 -15.26
N GLU A 226 -20.95 1.39 -16.38
CA GLU A 226 -20.19 2.63 -16.42
C GLU A 226 -21.19 3.79 -16.23
N ARG A 227 -20.94 4.65 -15.24
CA ARG A 227 -21.66 5.92 -15.05
C ARG A 227 -20.73 7.06 -15.42
#